data_AF-A0A1J5Q9L7-F1
#
_entry.id   AF-A0A1J5Q9L7-F1
#
_cell.length_a   1.000
_cell.length_b   1.000
_cell.length_c   1.000
_cell.angle_alpha   90.00
_cell.angle_beta   90.00
_cell.angle_gamma   90.00
#
_symmetry.space_group_name_H-M   'P 1'
#
loop_
_entity.id
_entity.type
_entity.pdbx_description
1 polymer ?
#
loop_
_entity_poly.entity_id
_entity_poly.type
_entity_poly.pdbx_seq_one_letter_code
_entity_poly.pdbx_strand_id
1 'polypeptide(L)'
;MVPYISIPTLWSLTMWMDHHDLLREFPEDARAIIALRASNGHFDVLCERFDAVSAEIVRIERGKEPASEARLKALRHDRLGIKDEIVALLRAH
;
A
#
# COMPACT_ATOMS: atom_id res chain seq x y z
N MET A 1 -17.78 22.12 9.17
CA MET A 1 -18.26 20.74 8.96
C MET A 1 -17.18 20.00 8.20
N VAL A 2 -16.30 19.31 8.91
CA VAL A 2 -15.10 18.64 8.35
C VAL A 2 -15.38 17.13 8.47
N PRO A 3 -15.26 16.33 7.40
CA PRO A 3 -15.65 14.93 7.46
C PRO A 3 -14.67 14.14 8.33
N TYR A 4 -15.25 13.36 9.22
CA TYR A 4 -14.58 12.46 10.15
C TYR A 4 -14.03 11.25 9.38
N ILE A 5 -12.81 11.36 8.88
CA ILE A 5 -12.02 10.19 8.52
C ILE A 5 -11.41 9.71 9.83
N SER A 6 -12.00 8.68 10.42
CA SER A 6 -11.56 8.06 11.68
C SER A 6 -10.09 7.61 11.57
N ILE A 7 -9.15 8.44 12.01
CA ILE A 7 -7.80 7.99 12.32
C ILE A 7 -7.94 7.22 13.64
N PRO A 8 -7.77 5.90 13.64
CA PRO A 8 -7.95 5.16 14.87
C PRO A 8 -6.76 5.45 15.77
N THR A 9 -7.03 5.69 17.05
CA THR A 9 -6.00 5.89 18.07
C THR A 9 -5.00 4.74 18.03
N LEU A 10 -3.73 5.03 18.38
CA LEU A 10 -2.52 4.21 18.23
C LEU A 10 -2.63 2.69 18.52
N TRP A 11 -3.68 2.24 19.22
CA TRP A 11 -4.01 0.83 19.43
C TRP A 11 -4.49 0.07 18.17
N SER A 12 -4.96 0.75 17.12
CA SER A 12 -5.42 0.13 15.86
C SER A 12 -4.41 0.22 14.71
N LEU A 13 -3.34 1.00 14.88
CA LEU A 13 -2.28 1.13 13.88
C LEU A 13 -1.55 -0.19 13.63
N THR A 14 -1.38 -1.02 14.66
CA THR A 14 -0.83 -2.37 14.55
C THR A 14 -1.73 -3.33 13.77
N MET A 15 -3.06 -3.21 13.93
CA MET A 15 -4.05 -4.00 13.17
C MET A 15 -4.14 -3.53 11.72
N TRP A 16 -3.87 -2.24 11.47
CA TRP A 16 -3.71 -1.67 10.14
C TRP A 16 -2.40 -2.15 9.48
N MET A 17 -1.29 -2.22 10.21
CA MET A 17 0.00 -2.70 9.70
C MET A 17 -0.02 -4.16 9.20
N ASP A 18 -0.91 -5.00 9.73
CA ASP A 18 -1.03 -6.42 9.35
C ASP A 18 -1.64 -6.61 7.94
N HIS A 19 -2.43 -5.64 7.48
CA HIS A 19 -3.10 -5.67 6.17
C HIS A 19 -2.41 -4.84 5.08
N HIS A 20 -1.47 -3.96 5.46
CA HIS A 20 -0.86 -2.98 4.56
C HIS A 20 0.64 -3.29 4.37
N ASP A 21 0.99 -3.85 3.20
CA ASP A 21 2.34 -4.33 2.91
C ASP A 21 3.39 -3.21 2.98
N LEU A 22 2.98 -1.97 2.67
CA LEU A 22 3.86 -0.81 2.66
C LEU A 22 4.37 -0.41 4.06
N LEU A 23 3.52 -0.46 5.10
CA LEU A 23 3.94 -0.10 6.46
C LEU A 23 4.92 -1.13 7.05
N ARG A 24 4.85 -2.38 6.58
CA ARG A 24 5.80 -3.43 6.93
C ARG A 24 7.13 -3.26 6.20
N GLU A 25 7.11 -2.77 4.97
CA GLU A 25 8.32 -2.51 4.17
C GLU A 25 9.04 -1.23 4.62
N PHE A 26 8.31 -0.22 5.11
CA PHE A 26 8.83 1.08 5.55
C PHE A 26 8.39 1.45 6.98
N PRO A 27 8.81 0.69 8.01
CA PRO A 27 8.37 0.92 9.39
C PRO A 27 8.86 2.25 9.96
N GLU A 28 10.02 2.74 9.51
CA GLU A 28 10.59 4.02 9.95
C GLU A 28 9.79 5.22 9.43
N ASP A 29 9.19 5.08 8.24
CA ASP A 29 8.38 6.11 7.58
C ASP A 29 6.89 6.02 7.94
N ALA A 30 6.49 5.13 8.84
CA ALA A 30 5.09 4.86 9.14
C ALA A 30 4.28 6.13 9.46
N ARG A 31 4.85 7.07 10.22
CA ARG A 31 4.20 8.35 10.54
C ARG A 31 3.99 9.22 9.31
N ALA A 32 4.99 9.32 8.42
CA ALA A 32 4.90 10.09 7.19
C ALA A 32 3.88 9.47 6.22
N ILE A 33 3.88 8.15 6.10
CA ILE A 33 2.89 7.40 5.31
C ILE A 33 1.45 7.70 5.80
N ILE A 34 1.21 7.64 7.11
CA ILE A 34 -0.12 7.94 7.68
C ILE A 34 -0.52 9.39 7.41
N ALA A 35 0.40 10.34 7.60
CA ALA A 35 0.13 11.76 7.34
C ALA A 35 -0.17 12.02 5.86
N LEU A 36 0.59 11.41 4.95
CA LEU A 36 0.38 11.53 3.51
C LEU A 36 -0.93 10.89 3.05
N ARG A 37 -1.30 9.71 3.57
CA ARG A 37 -2.61 9.11 3.25
C ARG A 37 -3.79 9.99 3.68
N ALA A 38 -3.66 10.68 4.81
CA ALA A 38 -4.71 11.59 5.30
C ALA A 38 -4.79 12.92 4.54
N SER A 39 -3.68 13.38 3.96
CA SER A 39 -3.56 14.74 3.39
C SER A 39 -3.40 14.77 1.86
N ASN A 40 -3.04 13.66 1.23
CA ASN A 40 -2.80 13.53 -0.20
C ASN A 40 -3.61 12.36 -0.78
N GLY A 41 -4.73 12.68 -1.42
CA GLY A 41 -5.61 11.67 -2.02
C GLY A 41 -4.97 10.85 -3.13
N HIS A 42 -3.98 11.39 -3.84
CA HIS A 42 -3.21 10.61 -4.83
C HIS A 42 -2.34 9.56 -4.13
N PHE A 43 -1.69 9.94 -3.04
CA PHE A 43 -0.89 9.01 -2.23
C PHE A 43 -1.76 7.88 -1.66
N ASP A 44 -2.97 8.20 -1.17
CA ASP A 44 -3.89 7.20 -0.63
C ASP A 44 -4.31 6.18 -1.71
N VAL A 45 -4.66 6.65 -2.91
CA VAL A 45 -4.99 5.78 -4.07
C VAL A 45 -3.80 4.90 -4.47
N LEU A 46 -2.57 5.42 -4.45
CA LEU A 46 -1.38 4.63 -4.73
C LEU A 46 -1.17 3.52 -3.69
N CYS A 47 -1.37 3.82 -2.39
CA CYS A 47 -1.30 2.82 -1.33
C CYS A 47 -2.35 1.72 -1.52
N GLU A 48 -3.61 2.08 -1.78
CA GLU A 48 -4.68 1.10 -2.03
C GLU A 48 -4.37 0.20 -3.23
N ARG A 49 -3.87 0.80 -4.33
CA ARG A 49 -3.49 0.05 -5.53
C ARG A 49 -2.31 -0.89 -5.25
N PHE A 50 -1.32 -0.44 -4.49
CA PHE A 50 -0.19 -1.26 -4.09
C PHE A 50 -0.64 -2.49 -3.29
N ASP A 51 -1.50 -2.31 -2.30
CA ASP A 51 -2.01 -3.41 -1.47
C ASP A 51 -2.87 -4.39 -2.30
N ALA A 52 -3.71 -3.87 -3.20
CA ALA A 52 -4.54 -4.69 -4.08
C ALA A 52 -3.69 -5.58 -5.00
N VAL A 53 -2.67 -5.01 -5.66
CA VAL A 53 -1.75 -5.75 -6.53
C VAL A 53 -0.91 -6.76 -5.73
N SER A 54 -0.44 -6.38 -4.54
CA SER A 54 0.32 -7.29 -3.67
C SER A 54 -0.53 -8.48 -3.23
N ALA A 55 -1.78 -8.25 -2.83
CA ALA A 55 -2.71 -9.30 -2.48
C ALA A 55 -3.01 -10.24 -3.67
N GLU A 56 -3.12 -9.70 -4.89
CA GLU A 56 -3.30 -10.49 -6.11
C GLU A 56 -2.11 -11.38 -6.42
N ILE A 57 -0.89 -10.82 -6.36
CA ILE A 57 0.36 -11.59 -6.51
C ILE A 57 0.39 -12.74 -5.50
N VAL A 58 0.09 -12.48 -4.23
CA VAL A 58 0.08 -13.52 -3.18
C VAL A 58 -0.98 -14.58 -3.45
N ARG A 59 -2.17 -14.23 -3.96
CA ARG A 59 -3.18 -15.22 -4.34
C ARG A 59 -2.70 -16.12 -5.47
N ILE A 60 -2.10 -15.55 -6.51
CA ILE A 60 -1.56 -16.30 -7.65
C ILE A 60 -0.41 -17.21 -7.20
N GLU A 61 0.56 -16.68 -6.45
CA GLU A 61 1.73 -17.44 -5.99
C GLU A 61 1.36 -18.58 -5.04
N ARG A 62 0.26 -18.44 -4.28
CA ARG A 62 -0.29 -19.51 -3.42
C ARG A 62 -1.20 -20.49 -4.17
N GLY A 63 -1.32 -20.36 -5.49
CA GLY A 63 -2.18 -21.21 -6.32
C GLY A 63 -3.68 -21.03 -6.04
N LYS A 64 -4.08 -19.94 -5.38
CA LYS A 64 -5.50 -19.62 -5.10
C LYS A 64 -6.20 -19.03 -6.32
N GLU A 65 -5.44 -18.46 -7.25
CA GLU A 65 -5.96 -17.90 -8.49
C GLU A 65 -5.10 -18.39 -9.67
N PRO A 66 -5.68 -19.00 -10.72
CA PRO A 66 -4.92 -19.40 -11.89
C PRO A 66 -4.50 -18.17 -12.69
N ALA A 67 -3.21 -18.04 -12.94
CA ALA A 67 -2.65 -17.00 -13.79
C ALA A 67 -1.46 -17.53 -14.58
N SER A 68 -1.20 -16.91 -15.74
CA SER A 68 0.01 -17.17 -16.50
C SER A 68 1.22 -16.51 -15.83
N GLU A 69 2.40 -17.07 -16.05
CA GLU A 69 3.67 -16.43 -15.64
C GLU A 69 3.83 -15.02 -16.21
N ALA A 70 3.33 -14.78 -17.43
CA ALA A 70 3.34 -13.47 -18.05
C ALA A 70 2.48 -12.45 -17.26
N ARG A 71 1.27 -12.85 -16.82
CA ARG A 71 0.41 -12.01 -15.97
C ARG A 71 1.09 -11.72 -14.62
N LEU A 72 1.65 -12.75 -13.99
CA LEU A 72 2.34 -12.59 -12.71
C LEU A 72 3.57 -11.67 -12.82
N LYS A 73 4.31 -11.75 -13.94
CA LYS A 73 5.41 -10.83 -14.25
C LYS A 73 4.93 -9.39 -14.43
N ALA A 74 3.81 -9.18 -15.14
CA ALA A 74 3.23 -7.85 -15.31
C ALA A 74 2.79 -7.25 -13.97
N LEU A 75 2.10 -8.02 -13.13
CA LEU A 75 1.70 -7.58 -11.78
C LEU A 75 2.90 -7.19 -10.91
N ARG A 76 3.98 -7.97 -10.93
CA ARG A 76 5.21 -7.63 -10.20
C ARG A 76 5.85 -6.34 -10.71
N HIS A 77 5.82 -6.11 -12.02
CA HIS A 77 6.31 -4.87 -12.62
C HIS A 77 5.44 -3.68 -12.21
N ASP A 78 4.12 -3.82 -12.24
CA ASP A 78 3.19 -2.77 -11.82
C ASP A 78 3.35 -2.44 -10.34
N ARG A 79 3.48 -3.46 -9.47
CA ARG A 79 3.76 -3.26 -8.05
C ARG A 79 5.04 -2.46 -7.82
N LEU A 80 6.09 -2.74 -8.60
CA LEU A 80 7.36 -2.01 -8.51
C LEU A 80 7.16 -0.54 -8.89
N GLY A 81 6.49 -0.26 -10.02
CA GLY A 81 6.25 1.11 -10.45
C GLY A 81 5.41 1.92 -9.47
N ILE A 82 4.37 1.33 -8.89
CA ILE A 82 3.55 1.98 -7.85
C ILE A 82 4.41 2.29 -6.62
N LYS A 83 5.28 1.35 -6.21
CA LYS A 83 6.19 1.56 -5.08
C LYS A 83 7.16 2.70 -5.33
N ASP A 84 7.72 2.79 -6.53
CA ASP A 84 8.64 3.86 -6.89
C ASP A 84 7.95 5.23 -6.80
N GLU A 85 6.68 5.32 -7.22
CA GLU A 85 5.89 6.55 -7.11
C GLU A 85 5.57 6.91 -5.65
N ILE A 86 5.19 5.93 -4.83
CA ILE A 86 4.98 6.11 -3.39
C ILE A 86 6.26 6.63 -2.72
N VAL A 87 7.41 6.01 -2.99
CA VAL A 87 8.70 6.42 -2.42
C VAL A 87 9.10 7.81 -2.89
N ALA A 88 8.82 8.18 -4.14
CA ALA A 88 9.08 9.52 -4.64
C ALA A 88 8.27 10.59 -3.89
N LEU A 89 6.98 10.34 -3.66
CA LEU A 89 6.13 11.24 -2.88
C LEU A 89 6.53 11.30 -1.41
N LEU A 90 6.92 10.17 -0.84
CA LEU A 90 7.39 10.07 0.54
C LEU A 90 8.68 10.87 0.77
N ARG A 91 9.62 10.84 -0.19
CA ARG A 91 10.86 11.62 -0.13
C ARG A 91 10.67 13.11 -0.41
N ALA A 92 9.57 13.48 -1.06
CA ALA A 92 9.23 14.87 -1.33
C ALA A 92 8.44 15.52 -0.18
N HIS A 93 8.05 14.74 0.83
CA HIS A 93 7.39 15.17 2.06
C HIS A 93 8.40 15.51 3.15
#